data_AF-A0A2D9KRA5-F1
#
_entry.id   AF-A0A2D9KRA5-F1
#
_cell.length_a   1.000
_cell.length_b   1.000
_cell.length_c   1.000
_cell.angle_alpha   90.00
_cell.angle_beta   90.00
_cell.angle_gamma   90.00
#
_symmetry.space_group_name_H-M   'P 1'
#
loop_
_entity.id
_entity.type
_entity.pdbx_description
1 polymer ?
#
loop_
_entity_poly.entity_id
_entity_poly.type
_entity_poly.pdbx_seq_one_letter_code
_entity_poly.pdbx_strand_id
1 'polypeptide(L)'
;MIEFTADELYKNCKIDIIQQNIVPSVFDETQLPTDLHFITYSVDNKTFTDAVRGYNKVDIFDVYWDKLKSQFSGCKPFSIMDIENGHGRIKPRLYGKIGKK
;
A
#
# COMPACT_ATOMS: atom_id res chain seq x y z
N MET A 1 13.45 5.77 -0.90
CA MET A 1 12.96 4.38 -0.89
C MET A 1 12.47 4.13 0.51
N ILE A 2 11.21 3.74 0.67
CA ILE A 2 10.66 3.39 1.97
C ILE A 2 10.83 1.88 2.07
N GLU A 3 11.73 1.42 2.92
CA GLU A 3 11.73 0.00 3.26
C GLU A 3 10.69 -0.23 4.35
N PHE A 4 9.72 -1.11 4.08
CA PHE A 4 8.85 -1.63 5.12
C PHE A 4 9.50 -2.84 5.77
N THR A 5 9.96 -2.65 7.00
CA THR A 5 10.39 -3.74 7.87
C THR A 5 9.18 -4.62 8.17
N ALA A 6 9.35 -5.93 8.14
CA ALA A 6 8.29 -6.92 8.33
C ALA A 6 7.52 -6.74 9.66
N ASP A 7 8.15 -6.18 10.70
CA ASP A 7 7.53 -5.89 11.99
C ASP A 7 6.46 -4.78 11.93
N GLU A 8 6.62 -3.77 11.08
CA GLU A 8 5.62 -2.70 10.92
C GLU A 8 4.39 -3.19 10.16
N LEU A 9 4.60 -4.12 9.22
CA LEU A 9 3.54 -4.87 8.55
C LEU A 9 2.74 -5.72 9.54
N TYR A 10 3.43 -6.35 10.50
CA TYR A 10 2.79 -7.16 11.54
C TYR A 10 2.03 -6.32 12.58
N LYS A 11 2.46 -5.09 12.87
CA LYS A 11 1.82 -4.20 13.84
C LYS A 11 0.53 -3.57 13.29
N ASN A 12 0.52 -3.32 11.98
CA ASN A 12 -0.62 -2.76 11.27
C ASN A 12 -1.45 -3.86 10.60
N CYS A 13 -1.94 -4.83 11.40
CA CYS A 13 -2.81 -5.95 11.00
C CYS A 13 -4.04 -5.58 10.13
N LYS A 14 -4.30 -4.28 9.93
CA LYS A 14 -5.38 -3.74 9.13
C LYS A 14 -5.10 -3.75 7.62
N ILE A 15 -3.83 -3.73 7.22
CA ILE A 15 -3.42 -3.71 5.80
C ILE A 15 -2.38 -4.79 5.52
N ASP A 16 -2.33 -5.27 4.28
CA ASP A 16 -1.38 -6.27 3.80
C ASP A 16 -0.73 -5.75 2.52
N ILE A 17 0.58 -5.52 2.53
CA ILE A 17 1.30 -5.00 1.36
C ILE A 17 1.67 -6.19 0.47
N ILE A 18 1.05 -6.27 -0.70
CA ILE A 18 1.29 -7.35 -1.66
C ILE A 18 2.62 -7.13 -2.36
N GLN A 19 2.82 -5.91 -2.88
CA GLN A 19 4.03 -5.57 -3.60
C GLN A 19 4.30 -4.07 -3.57
N GLN A 20 5.58 -3.71 -3.48
CA GLN A 20 6.05 -2.33 -3.51
C GLN A 20 6.68 -2.01 -4.85
N ASN A 21 6.60 -0.72 -5.25
CA ASN A 21 7.17 -0.19 -6.47
C ASN A 21 6.69 -0.93 -7.72
N ILE A 22 5.37 -1.11 -7.81
CA ILE A 22 4.73 -1.72 -8.98
C ILE A 22 4.62 -0.70 -10.11
N VAL A 23 4.75 -1.19 -11.34
CA VAL A 23 4.40 -0.44 -12.53
C VAL A 23 2.98 -0.87 -12.94
N PRO A 24 1.96 0.01 -12.88
CA PRO A 24 0.56 -0.35 -13.15
C PRO A 24 0.35 -1.04 -14.51
N SER A 25 1.20 -0.77 -15.49
CA SER A 25 1.11 -1.35 -16.84
C SER A 25 1.59 -2.81 -16.95
N VAL A 26 2.34 -3.31 -15.96
CA VAL A 26 2.93 -4.66 -15.98
C VAL A 26 2.32 -5.55 -14.89
N PHE A 27 1.59 -4.95 -13.96
CA PHE A 27 1.08 -5.64 -12.80
C PHE A 27 -0.18 -6.46 -13.16
N ASP A 28 -0.11 -7.77 -12.94
CA ASP A 28 -1.22 -8.68 -13.23
C ASP A 28 -2.23 -8.68 -12.09
N GLU A 29 -3.21 -7.77 -12.19
CA GLU A 29 -4.33 -7.64 -11.24
C GLU A 29 -5.32 -8.82 -11.31
N THR A 30 -5.22 -9.69 -12.32
CA THR A 30 -6.25 -10.72 -12.55
C THR A 30 -6.31 -11.78 -11.46
N GLN A 31 -5.19 -12.04 -10.79
CA GLN A 31 -5.08 -13.00 -9.68
C GLN A 31 -5.22 -12.35 -8.31
N LEU A 32 -5.54 -11.05 -8.26
CA LEU A 32 -5.56 -10.29 -7.02
C LEU A 32 -7.00 -9.97 -6.58
N PRO A 33 -7.20 -9.79 -5.27
CA PRO A 33 -8.53 -9.63 -4.73
C PRO A 33 -9.06 -8.22 -5.00
N THR A 34 -10.39 -8.06 -5.07
CA THR A 34 -11.02 -6.75 -5.38
C THR A 34 -10.83 -5.69 -4.29
N ASP A 35 -10.34 -6.08 -3.11
CA ASP A 35 -9.95 -5.18 -2.00
C ASP A 35 -8.49 -4.73 -2.10
N LEU A 36 -7.90 -4.82 -3.29
CA LEU A 36 -6.62 -4.22 -3.61
C LEU A 36 -6.79 -2.72 -3.90
N HIS A 37 -5.83 -1.98 -3.38
CA HIS A 37 -5.67 -0.56 -3.49
C HIS A 37 -4.27 -0.24 -4.01
N PHE A 38 -4.20 0.73 -4.93
CA PHE A 38 -2.93 1.29 -5.35
C PHE A 38 -2.73 2.62 -4.66
N ILE A 39 -1.68 2.69 -3.86
CA ILE A 39 -1.26 3.94 -3.23
C ILE A 39 -0.09 4.50 -4.02
N THR A 40 -0.30 5.69 -4.56
CA THR A 40 0.72 6.46 -5.26
C THR A 40 1.18 7.59 -4.35
N TYR A 41 2.46 7.65 -4.08
CA TYR A 41 3.06 8.67 -3.23
C TYR A 41 4.37 9.16 -3.85
N SER A 42 4.70 10.41 -3.54
CA SER A 42 5.93 11.06 -3.96
C SER A 42 6.83 11.28 -2.75
N VAL A 43 8.10 10.93 -2.90
CA VAL A 43 9.15 11.25 -1.93
C VAL A 43 10.32 11.80 -2.72
N ASP A 44 10.80 13.01 -2.37
CA ASP A 44 12.01 13.56 -2.98
C ASP A 44 11.92 13.69 -4.51
N ASN A 45 10.75 14.15 -5.00
CA ASN A 45 10.39 14.21 -6.44
C ASN A 45 10.39 12.87 -7.19
N LYS A 46 10.40 11.74 -6.48
CA LYS A 46 10.23 10.41 -7.09
C LYS A 46 8.87 9.86 -6.73
N THR A 47 8.10 9.50 -7.75
CA THR A 47 6.80 8.85 -7.62
C THR A 47 7.00 7.36 -7.44
N PHE A 48 6.32 6.79 -6.44
CA PHE A 48 6.27 5.37 -6.15
C PHE A 48 4.80 4.95 -6.10
N THR A 49 4.54 3.75 -6.59
CA THR A 49 3.21 3.14 -6.54
C THR A 49 3.34 1.78 -5.89
N ASP A 50 2.56 1.54 -4.83
CA ASP A 50 2.54 0.28 -4.10
C ASP A 50 1.15 -0.37 -4.17
N ALA A 51 1.14 -1.70 -4.25
CA ALA A 51 -0.05 -2.53 -4.21
C ALA A 51 -0.31 -2.99 -2.77
N VAL A 52 -1.40 -2.48 -2.20
CA VAL A 52 -1.76 -2.70 -0.80
C VAL A 52 -3.18 -3.22 -0.73
N ARG A 53 -3.40 -4.22 0.11
CA ARG A 53 -4.71 -4.75 0.41
C ARG A 53 -5.18 -4.19 1.74
N GLY A 54 -6.41 -3.70 1.80
CA GLY A 54 -6.96 -3.12 3.03
C GLY A 54 -8.47 -3.04 2.98
N TYR A 55 -9.11 -3.01 4.14
CA TYR A 55 -10.57 -2.88 4.19
C TYR A 55 -11.04 -1.44 3.91
N ASN A 56 -10.29 -0.44 4.37
CA ASN A 56 -10.62 0.96 4.18
C ASN A 56 -9.43 1.74 3.63
N LYS A 57 -9.70 2.69 2.71
CA LYS A 57 -8.69 3.62 2.20
C LYS A 57 -8.05 4.46 3.32
N VAL A 58 -8.84 4.83 4.33
CA VAL A 58 -8.39 5.64 5.48
C VAL A 58 -7.32 4.89 6.28
N ASP A 59 -7.52 3.59 6.55
CA ASP A 59 -6.52 2.80 7.28
C ASP A 59 -5.20 2.69 6.49
N ILE A 60 -5.27 2.58 5.16
CA ILE A 60 -4.07 2.57 4.29
C ILE A 60 -3.36 3.93 4.36
N PHE A 61 -4.13 5.01 4.24
CA PHE A 61 -3.61 6.38 4.32
C PHE A 61 -2.90 6.62 5.64
N ASP A 62 -3.53 6.30 6.78
CA ASP A 62 -2.97 6.52 8.11
C ASP A 62 -1.62 5.81 8.27
N VAL A 63 -1.53 4.54 7.84
CA VAL A 63 -0.29 3.76 7.93
C VAL A 63 0.82 4.37 7.08
N TYR A 64 0.54 4.73 5.83
CA TYR A 64 1.54 5.32 4.94
C TYR A 64 1.93 6.72 5.40
N TRP A 65 0.97 7.52 5.87
CA TRP A 65 1.20 8.86 6.36
C TRP A 65 2.06 8.88 7.62
N ASP A 66 1.71 8.06 8.62
CA ASP A 66 2.49 7.95 9.87
C ASP A 66 3.91 7.50 9.59
N LYS A 67 4.08 6.60 8.61
CA LYS A 67 5.40 6.14 8.22
C LYS A 67 6.21 7.20 7.49
N LEU A 68 5.63 7.84 6.48
CA LEU A 68 6.26 8.93 5.74
C LEU A 68 6.67 10.05 6.68
N LYS A 69 5.80 10.38 7.63
CA LYS A 69 6.08 11.36 8.68
C LYS A 69 7.21 10.88 9.59
N SER A 70 7.16 9.65 10.11
CA SER A 70 8.23 9.12 10.98
C SER A 70 9.60 9.11 10.30
N GLN A 71 9.65 8.72 9.02
CA GLN A 71 10.90 8.53 8.29
C GLN A 71 11.45 9.82 7.67
N PHE A 72 10.59 10.76 7.27
CA PHE A 72 10.99 11.98 6.53
C PHE A 72 10.65 13.30 7.21
N SER A 73 9.99 13.31 8.38
CA SER A 73 9.68 14.55 9.11
C SER A 73 10.95 15.36 9.37
N GLY A 74 11.13 16.43 8.58
CA GLY A 74 12.25 17.36 8.67
C GLY A 74 13.39 17.15 7.67
N CYS A 75 13.40 16.06 6.89
CA CYS A 75 14.50 15.74 5.99
C CYS A 75 14.14 15.85 4.50
N LYS A 76 12.93 15.46 4.10
CA LYS A 76 12.53 15.42 2.69
C LYS A 76 11.06 15.79 2.49
N PRO A 77 10.70 16.46 1.39
CA PRO A 77 9.31 16.65 1.01
C PRO A 77 8.71 15.29 0.61
N PHE A 78 7.54 14.98 1.18
CA PHE A 78 6.73 13.83 0.82
C PHE A 78 5.29 14.25 0.61
N SER A 79 4.58 13.54 -0.27
CA SER A 79 3.15 13.75 -0.49
C SER A 79 2.51 12.46 -0.94
N ILE A 80 1.35 12.12 -0.39
CA ILE A 80 0.50 11.04 -0.91
C ILE A 80 -0.32 11.65 -2.05
N MET A 81 -0.15 11.10 -3.25
CA MET A 81 -0.75 11.66 -4.47
C MET A 81 -2.14 11.10 -4.69
N ASP A 82 -2.30 9.77 -4.59
CA ASP A 82 -3.57 9.11 -4.84
C ASP A 82 -3.68 7.74 -4.16
N ILE A 83 -4.92 7.30 -3.91
CA ILE A 83 -5.27 5.96 -3.44
C ILE A 83 -6.44 5.44 -4.28
N GLU A 84 -6.11 4.70 -5.32
CA GLU A 84 -7.07 4.07 -6.22
C GLU A 84 -7.53 2.71 -5.67
N ASN A 85 -8.78 2.33 -5.97
CA ASN A 85 -9.37 1.05 -5.58
C ASN A 85 -10.00 0.37 -6.78
N GLY A 86 -10.20 -0.95 -6.66
CA GLY A 86 -10.87 -1.75 -7.70
C GLY A 86 -9.92 -2.51 -8.61
N HIS A 87 -8.66 -2.63 -8.20
CA HIS A 87 -7.60 -3.32 -8.94
C HIS A 87 -7.58 -4.81 -8.58
N GLY A 88 -8.60 -5.55 -9.00
CA GLY A 88 -8.66 -6.98 -8.71
C GLY A 88 -9.91 -7.63 -9.25
N ARG A 89 -9.85 -8.95 -9.40
CA ARG A 89 -10.95 -9.75 -9.98
C ARG A 89 -11.44 -10.85 -9.06
N ILE A 90 -10.62 -11.27 -8.09
CA ILE A 90 -10.95 -12.34 -7.16
C ILE A 90 -11.74 -11.77 -5.99
N LYS A 91 -12.81 -12.46 -5.57
CA LYS A 91 -13.55 -12.07 -4.37
C LYS A 91 -12.62 -12.16 -3.14
N PRO A 92 -12.53 -11.14 -2.28
CA PRO A 92 -11.64 -11.11 -1.12
C PRO A 92 -11.74 -12.34 -0.21
N ARG A 93 -12.96 -12.90 -0.09
CA ARG A 93 -13.24 -14.11 0.70
C ARG A 93 -12.53 -15.36 0.15
N LEU A 94 -12.25 -15.42 -1.15
CA LEU A 94 -11.60 -16.56 -1.81
C LEU A 94 -10.06 -16.44 -1.80
N TYR A 95 -9.53 -15.24 -1.57
CA TYR A 95 -8.10 -14.97 -1.65
C TYR A 95 -7.36 -15.22 -0.32
N GLY A 96 -8.00 -14.93 0.81
CA GLY A 96 -7.41 -15.12 2.14
C GLY A 96 -7.74 -13.97 3.09
N LYS A 97 -7.41 -14.11 4.38
CA LYS A 97 -7.63 -13.04 5.37
C LYS A 97 -6.44 -12.07 5.41
N ILE A 98 -6.75 -10.78 5.46
CA ILE A 98 -5.77 -9.73 5.78
C ILE A 98 -5.32 -9.94 7.23
N GLY A 99 -4.01 -9.93 7.50
CA GLY A 99 -3.46 -9.97 8.86
C GLY A 99 -3.28 -11.36 9.50
N LYS A 100 -3.15 -12.45 8.72
CA LYS A 100 -2.65 -13.74 9.24
C LYS A 100 -1.68 -14.42 8.28
N LYS A 101 -0.39 -14.41 8.64
CA LYS A 101 0.48 -15.57 8.44
C LYS A 101 0.67 -16.26 9.78
#